data_AF-A0A838N531-F1
#
_entry.id   AF-A0A838N531-F1
#
_cell.length_a   1.000
_cell.length_b   1.000
_cell.length_c   1.000
_cell.angle_alpha   90.00
_cell.angle_beta   90.00
_cell.angle_gamma   90.00
#
_symmetry.space_group_name_H-M   'P 1'
#
loop_
_entity.id
_entity.type
_entity.pdbx_description
1 polymer ?
#
loop_
_entity_poly.entity_id
_entity_poly.type
_entity_poly.pdbx_seq_one_letter_code
_entity_poly.pdbx_strand_id
1 'polypeptide(L)'
;MLNVESAKETPDLERLLLDTAHAASSNSRLFILAASWLARYGEYVAKHRLTRLIGSELEREYRPTLGFLLEWAKERGKSNALRFNQAIQACGEAIDARPLSDLEYRNVTYSRLAEQRASVLSRKWGRWMAEFEAKNDALRPAEWIAAHNSSLAVRALTGGDLLASVLAECEAEPGVIESEAELARRCGGSRPAVIDALRRLRLGGYVRMVECGRAVAVERNRSKAVA
;
A
#
# COMPACT_ATOMS: atom_id res chain seq x y z
N MET A 1 7.53 9.85 19.65
CA MET A 1 6.93 10.42 18.42
C MET A 1 8.04 10.59 17.39
N LEU A 2 7.92 10.03 16.19
CA LEU A 2 8.88 10.29 15.10
C LEU A 2 8.68 11.74 14.64
N ASN A 3 9.64 12.61 14.94
CA ASN A 3 9.67 14.00 14.47
C ASN A 3 10.21 14.04 13.05
N VAL A 4 9.42 13.54 12.09
CA VAL A 4 9.68 13.68 10.66
C VAL A 4 8.70 14.69 10.11
N GLU A 5 9.20 15.61 9.29
CA GLU A 5 8.35 16.59 8.58
C GLU A 5 7.39 15.87 7.64
N SER A 6 6.26 16.51 7.34
CA SER A 6 5.36 16.02 6.31
C SER A 6 6.06 16.01 4.96
N ALA A 7 5.80 14.99 4.13
CA ALA A 7 6.20 15.02 2.74
C ALA A 7 5.58 16.25 2.04
N LYS A 8 6.34 16.87 1.12
CA LYS A 8 5.87 18.04 0.35
C LYS A 8 4.71 17.70 -0.58
N GLU A 9 4.66 16.44 -1.00
CA GLU A 9 3.63 15.88 -1.86
C GLU A 9 3.19 14.54 -1.28
N THR A 10 2.00 14.09 -1.65
CA THR A 10 1.51 12.79 -1.17
C THR A 10 2.40 11.68 -1.69
N PRO A 11 3.00 10.86 -0.81
CA PRO A 11 3.86 9.77 -1.24
C PRO A 11 3.06 8.71 -1.98
N ASP A 12 3.69 8.06 -2.95
CA ASP A 12 3.19 6.83 -3.54
C ASP A 12 3.19 5.73 -2.48
N LEU A 13 2.05 5.56 -1.80
CA LEU A 13 1.91 4.60 -0.70
C LEU A 13 2.17 3.17 -1.16
N GLU A 14 1.74 2.78 -2.35
CA GLU A 14 1.88 1.39 -2.77
C GLU A 14 3.33 1.05 -3.08
N ARG A 15 4.08 1.93 -3.74
CA ARG A 15 5.54 1.73 -3.94
C ARG A 15 6.30 1.83 -2.63
N LEU A 16 5.92 2.75 -1.73
CA LEU A 16 6.52 2.83 -0.40
C LEU A 16 6.34 1.53 0.40
N LEU A 17 5.24 0.80 0.22
CA LEU A 17 5.04 -0.52 0.83
C LEU A 17 5.97 -1.59 0.25
N LEU A 18 6.27 -1.53 -1.05
CA LEU A 18 7.28 -2.39 -1.68
C LEU A 18 8.66 -2.07 -1.10
N ASP A 19 9.05 -0.79 -1.05
CA ASP A 19 10.31 -0.33 -0.43
C ASP A 19 10.41 -0.75 1.05
N THR A 20 9.29 -0.69 1.76
CA THR A 20 9.21 -1.16 3.16
C THR A 20 9.49 -2.65 3.27
N ALA A 21 8.99 -3.46 2.33
CA ALA A 21 9.24 -4.90 2.31
C ALA A 21 10.73 -5.22 2.07
N HIS A 22 11.40 -4.45 1.21
CA HIS A 22 12.85 -4.53 1.04
C HIS A 22 13.62 -4.17 2.31
N ALA A 23 13.25 -3.05 2.95
CA ALA A 23 13.99 -2.53 4.09
C ALA A 23 13.70 -3.27 5.41
N ALA A 24 12.60 -4.02 5.49
CA ALA A 24 12.10 -4.63 6.73
C ALA A 24 13.13 -5.52 7.45
N SER A 25 13.96 -6.27 6.72
CA SER A 25 14.94 -7.18 7.34
C SER A 25 16.05 -6.42 8.07
N SER A 26 16.44 -5.28 7.53
CA SER A 26 17.45 -4.40 8.12
C SER A 26 16.91 -3.52 9.24
N ASN A 27 15.59 -3.31 9.31
CA ASN A 27 14.94 -2.47 10.32
C ASN A 27 13.61 -3.06 10.80
N SER A 28 13.66 -3.87 11.85
CA SER A 28 12.47 -4.49 12.44
C SER A 28 11.45 -3.48 13.00
N ARG A 29 11.90 -2.29 13.43
CA ARG A 29 10.98 -1.23 13.89
C ARG A 29 10.17 -0.64 12.73
N LEU A 30 10.77 -0.52 11.55
CA LEU A 30 10.07 -0.07 10.35
C LEU A 30 8.90 -1.01 10.03
N PHE A 31 9.13 -2.33 10.09
CA PHE A 31 8.09 -3.33 9.86
C PHE A 31 6.90 -3.15 10.82
N ILE A 32 7.17 -3.04 12.13
CA ILE A 32 6.12 -2.87 13.15
C ILE A 32 5.34 -1.58 12.94
N LEU A 33 6.02 -0.48 12.63
CA LEU A 33 5.38 0.82 12.40
C LEU A 33 4.53 0.81 11.13
N ALA A 34 5.02 0.23 10.04
CA ALA A 34 4.27 0.11 8.79
C ALA A 34 3.03 -0.79 8.95
N ALA A 35 3.18 -1.93 9.64
CA ALA A 35 2.05 -2.81 9.97
C ALA A 35 1.00 -2.08 10.83
N SER A 36 1.44 -1.32 11.84
CA SER A 36 0.57 -0.50 12.69
C SER A 36 -0.14 0.59 11.89
N TRP A 37 0.57 1.27 10.99
CA TRP A 37 0.01 2.31 10.13
C TRP A 37 -1.05 1.71 9.21
N LEU A 38 -0.79 0.56 8.59
CA LEU A 38 -1.74 -0.10 7.70
C LEU A 38 -2.97 -0.64 8.42
N ALA A 39 -2.83 -1.16 9.64
CA ALA A 39 -3.98 -1.58 10.44
C ALA A 39 -4.94 -0.40 10.69
N ARG A 40 -4.42 0.82 10.82
CA ARG A 40 -5.22 2.02 11.07
C ARG A 40 -5.68 2.73 9.81
N TYR A 41 -4.84 2.79 8.79
CA TYR A 41 -4.97 3.68 7.62
C TYR A 41 -4.94 2.93 6.28
N GLY A 42 -5.13 1.61 6.28
CA GLY A 42 -5.15 0.78 5.07
C GLY A 42 -6.19 1.19 4.04
N GLU A 43 -7.17 2.02 4.39
CA GLU A 43 -8.14 2.61 3.46
C GLU A 43 -7.51 3.61 2.47
N TYR A 44 -6.38 4.22 2.83
CA TYR A 44 -5.65 5.13 1.92
C TYR A 44 -4.91 4.40 0.79
N VAL A 45 -4.68 3.10 0.94
CA VAL A 45 -3.94 2.28 -0.03
C VAL A 45 -4.85 1.89 -1.19
N ALA A 46 -4.38 2.15 -2.42
CA ALA A 46 -5.00 1.71 -3.66
C ALA A 46 -4.70 0.23 -3.92
N LYS A 47 -5.64 -0.65 -3.59
CA LYS A 47 -5.36 -2.08 -3.45
C LYS A 47 -5.24 -2.83 -4.77
N HIS A 48 -5.98 -2.43 -5.81
CA HIS A 48 -5.83 -3.02 -7.14
C HIS A 48 -4.47 -2.68 -7.74
N ARG A 49 -4.08 -1.41 -7.60
CA ARG A 49 -2.74 -0.94 -7.95
C ARG A 49 -1.65 -1.69 -7.18
N LEU A 50 -1.77 -1.81 -5.85
CA LEU A 50 -0.83 -2.58 -5.04
C LEU A 50 -0.70 -4.04 -5.51
N THR A 51 -1.82 -4.71 -5.79
CA THR A 51 -1.83 -6.10 -6.28
C THR A 51 -1.05 -6.23 -7.58
N ARG A 52 -1.24 -5.30 -8.53
CA ARG A 52 -0.44 -5.26 -9.76
C ARG A 52 1.04 -5.04 -9.48
N LEU A 53 1.37 -4.05 -8.63
CA LEU A 53 2.74 -3.70 -8.28
C LEU A 53 3.48 -4.89 -7.65
N ILE A 54 2.83 -5.63 -6.77
CA ILE A 54 3.39 -6.87 -6.19
C ILE A 54 3.75 -7.88 -7.30
N GLY A 55 2.86 -8.05 -8.29
CA GLY A 55 3.07 -8.97 -9.39
C GLY A 55 4.20 -8.56 -10.34
N SER A 56 4.34 -7.25 -10.59
CA SER A 56 5.18 -6.68 -11.67
C SER A 56 6.51 -6.07 -11.21
N GLU A 57 6.55 -5.50 -10.01
CA GLU A 57 7.70 -4.72 -9.50
C GLU A 57 8.37 -5.41 -8.30
N LEU A 58 7.63 -6.16 -7.46
CA LEU A 58 8.22 -6.80 -6.27
C LEU A 58 8.84 -8.19 -6.55
N GLU A 59 10.12 -8.35 -6.22
CA GLU A 59 10.85 -9.61 -6.32
C GLU A 59 10.30 -10.64 -5.36
N ARG A 60 10.30 -11.91 -5.79
CA ARG A 60 9.67 -13.02 -5.07
C ARG A 60 10.19 -13.20 -3.64
N GLU A 61 11.44 -12.81 -3.36
CA GLU A 61 12.05 -12.97 -2.03
C GLU A 61 11.45 -12.04 -0.96
N TYR A 62 10.97 -10.85 -1.35
CA TYR A 62 10.38 -9.84 -0.46
C TYR A 62 8.86 -9.96 -0.33
N ARG A 63 8.21 -10.66 -1.26
CA ARG A 63 6.76 -10.85 -1.24
C ARG A 63 6.23 -11.47 0.06
N PRO A 64 6.85 -12.51 0.66
CA PRO A 64 6.35 -13.07 1.92
C PRO A 64 6.39 -12.07 3.07
N THR A 65 7.39 -11.17 3.07
CA THR A 65 7.49 -10.09 4.05
C THR A 65 6.33 -9.10 3.92
N LEU A 66 6.00 -8.68 2.70
CA LEU A 66 4.84 -7.83 2.45
C LEU A 66 3.53 -8.57 2.78
N GLY A 67 3.41 -9.84 2.43
CA GLY A 67 2.26 -10.66 2.73
C GLY A 67 1.99 -10.78 4.23
N PHE A 68 3.04 -11.04 5.02
CA PHE A 68 2.96 -11.03 6.47
C PHE A 68 2.47 -9.68 7.00
N LEU A 69 3.06 -8.59 6.51
CA LEU A 69 2.71 -7.24 6.92
C LEU A 69 1.23 -6.90 6.61
N LEU A 70 0.75 -7.24 5.42
CA LEU A 70 -0.62 -7.00 4.99
C LEU A 70 -1.63 -7.88 5.74
N GLU A 71 -1.31 -9.15 5.98
CA GLU A 71 -2.20 -10.04 6.72
C GLU A 71 -2.27 -9.65 8.20
N TRP A 72 -1.15 -9.26 8.80
CA TRP A 72 -1.15 -8.75 10.18
C TRP A 72 -2.02 -7.50 10.32
N ALA A 73 -1.90 -6.57 9.36
CA ALA A 73 -2.72 -5.36 9.33
C ALA A 73 -4.20 -5.67 9.12
N LYS A 74 -4.51 -6.65 8.26
CA LYS A 74 -5.88 -7.13 8.01
C LYS A 74 -6.52 -7.70 9.27
N GLU A 75 -5.82 -8.53 10.04
CA GLU A 75 -6.35 -9.16 11.26
C GLU A 75 -6.66 -8.15 12.38
N ARG A 76 -5.93 -7.02 12.41
CA ARG A 76 -6.00 -6.04 13.50
C ARG A 76 -6.68 -4.72 13.12
N GLY A 77 -6.98 -4.54 11.85
CA GLY A 77 -7.62 -3.32 11.34
C GLY A 77 -9.08 -3.21 11.77
N LYS A 78 -9.53 -1.97 12.03
CA LYS A 78 -10.91 -1.68 12.49
C LYS A 78 -11.94 -1.61 11.35
N SER A 79 -11.51 -1.40 10.11
CA SER A 79 -12.39 -1.22 8.94
C SER A 79 -12.15 -2.29 7.87
N ASN A 80 -13.24 -2.95 7.48
CA ASN A 80 -13.38 -3.96 6.41
C ASN A 80 -12.10 -4.74 6.03
N ALA A 81 -11.76 -5.70 6.89
CA ALA A 81 -10.72 -6.73 6.76
C ALA A 81 -10.76 -7.59 5.47
N LEU A 82 -11.66 -7.34 4.51
CA LEU A 82 -11.78 -8.10 3.27
C LEU A 82 -10.91 -7.55 2.12
N ARG A 83 -10.29 -6.37 2.27
CA ARG A 83 -9.81 -5.61 1.11
C ARG A 83 -8.34 -5.82 0.72
N PHE A 84 -7.51 -6.44 1.57
CA PHE A 84 -6.14 -6.82 1.18
C PHE A 84 -6.04 -8.23 0.58
N ASN A 85 -7.13 -8.99 0.48
CA ASN A 85 -7.08 -10.40 0.08
C ASN A 85 -6.35 -10.66 -1.24
N GLN A 86 -6.60 -9.83 -2.26
CA GLN A 86 -5.93 -9.98 -3.55
C GLN A 86 -4.42 -9.67 -3.46
N ALA A 87 -4.04 -8.61 -2.74
CA ALA A 87 -2.64 -8.26 -2.53
C ALA A 87 -1.90 -9.33 -1.69
N ILE A 88 -2.56 -9.84 -0.64
CA ILE A 88 -2.05 -10.95 0.19
C ILE A 88 -1.84 -12.21 -0.67
N GLN A 89 -2.82 -12.58 -1.49
CA GLN A 89 -2.70 -13.72 -2.39
C GLN A 89 -1.57 -13.56 -3.41
N ALA A 90 -1.38 -12.35 -3.95
CA ALA A 90 -0.29 -12.06 -4.89
C ALA A 90 1.12 -12.16 -4.27
N CYS A 91 1.22 -12.08 -2.93
CA CYS A 91 2.50 -12.20 -2.25
C CYS A 91 3.02 -13.65 -2.27
N GLY A 92 2.18 -14.61 -1.89
CA GLY A 92 2.60 -16.02 -1.74
C GLY A 92 3.53 -16.26 -0.55
N GLU A 93 3.52 -17.48 -0.03
CA GLU A 93 4.34 -17.89 1.11
C GLU A 93 5.83 -17.97 0.74
N ALA A 94 6.70 -17.86 1.75
CA ALA A 94 8.12 -17.99 1.53
C ALA A 94 8.50 -19.43 1.17
N ILE A 95 9.48 -19.56 0.27
CA ILE A 95 10.13 -20.84 -0.02
C ILE A 95 11.04 -21.26 1.14
N ASP A 96 11.58 -20.27 1.86
CA ASP A 96 12.49 -20.44 2.99
C ASP A 96 11.89 -19.91 4.30
N ALA A 97 12.07 -20.66 5.39
CA ALA A 97 11.72 -20.20 6.72
C ALA A 97 12.97 -19.63 7.42
N ARG A 98 12.92 -18.35 7.79
CA ARG A 98 14.03 -17.66 8.47
C ARG A 98 13.54 -16.50 9.33
N PRO A 99 14.36 -15.98 10.26
CA PRO A 99 14.08 -14.71 10.92
C PRO A 99 13.81 -13.59 9.93
N LEU A 100 12.85 -12.72 10.26
CA LEU A 100 12.62 -11.52 9.47
C LEU A 100 13.87 -10.61 9.51
N SER A 101 14.51 -10.47 10.67
CA SER A 101 15.65 -9.56 10.84
C SER A 101 16.96 -10.18 10.40
N ASP A 102 17.76 -9.41 9.65
CA ASP A 102 19.12 -9.82 9.26
C ASP A 102 20.05 -9.99 10.47
N LEU A 103 19.81 -9.24 11.55
CA LEU A 103 20.57 -9.35 12.79
C LEU A 103 20.37 -10.74 13.44
N GLU A 104 19.12 -11.20 13.48
CA GLU A 104 18.76 -12.50 14.03
C GLU A 104 19.22 -13.63 13.11
N TYR A 105 19.11 -13.43 11.79
CA TYR A 105 19.55 -14.41 10.79
C TYR A 105 21.06 -14.72 10.88
N ARG A 106 21.90 -13.70 11.08
CA ARG A 106 23.37 -13.83 11.12
C ARG A 106 23.90 -14.54 12.37
N ASN A 107 23.10 -14.67 13.43
CA ASN A 107 23.52 -15.28 14.68
C ASN A 107 22.71 -16.55 14.95
N VAL A 108 23.36 -17.71 14.98
CA VAL A 108 22.70 -19.03 15.16
C VAL A 108 21.83 -19.08 16.42
N THR A 109 22.29 -18.47 17.52
CA THR A 109 21.53 -18.43 18.77
C THR A 109 20.28 -17.58 18.63
N TYR A 110 20.38 -16.40 18.01
CA TYR A 110 19.22 -15.53 17.79
C TYR A 110 18.26 -16.08 16.75
N SER A 111 18.76 -16.75 15.71
CA SER A 111 17.92 -17.43 14.73
C SER A 111 17.06 -18.51 15.37
N ARG A 112 17.65 -19.35 16.24
CA ARG A 112 16.89 -20.35 17.03
C ARG A 112 15.88 -19.70 17.97
N LEU A 113 16.23 -18.59 18.63
CA LEU A 113 15.31 -17.88 19.51
C LEU A 113 14.15 -17.24 18.74
N ALA A 114 14.43 -16.65 17.58
CA ALA A 114 13.42 -16.08 16.68
C ALA A 114 12.47 -17.18 16.19
N GLU A 115 12.99 -18.34 15.82
CA GLU A 115 12.19 -19.51 15.46
C GLU A 115 11.29 -19.94 16.62
N GLN A 116 11.82 -20.09 17.83
CA GLN A 116 11.03 -20.52 19.00
C GLN A 116 9.92 -19.54 19.36
N ARG A 117 10.19 -18.24 19.23
CA ARG A 117 9.26 -17.16 19.58
C ARG A 117 8.33 -16.74 18.45
N ALA A 118 8.53 -17.27 17.24
CA ALA A 118 7.76 -16.91 16.07
C ALA A 118 6.26 -17.09 16.30
N SER A 119 5.50 -16.01 16.10
CA SER A 119 4.05 -16.02 16.12
C SER A 119 3.48 -16.94 15.04
N VAL A 120 2.25 -17.41 15.23
CA VAL A 120 1.56 -18.29 14.25
C VAL A 120 1.54 -17.65 12.86
N LEU A 121 1.18 -16.36 12.79
CA LEU A 121 1.14 -15.63 11.53
C LEU A 121 2.53 -15.48 10.89
N SER A 122 3.57 -15.16 11.66
CA SER A 122 4.93 -15.05 11.14
C SER A 122 5.46 -16.38 10.59
N ARG A 123 5.06 -17.50 11.19
CA ARG A 123 5.40 -18.86 10.72
C ARG A 123 4.71 -19.19 9.41
N LYS A 124 3.43 -18.85 9.26
CA LYS A 124 2.68 -19.01 8.00
C LYS A 124 3.42 -18.39 6.82
N TRP A 125 4.03 -17.22 7.02
CA TRP A 125 4.75 -16.51 5.97
C TRP A 125 6.24 -16.86 5.86
N GLY A 126 6.76 -17.76 6.70
CA GLY A 126 8.19 -18.13 6.72
C GLY A 126 9.12 -16.96 7.09
N ARG A 127 8.61 -15.95 7.81
CA ARG A 127 9.36 -14.78 8.28
C ARG A 127 9.21 -14.66 9.78
N TRP A 128 10.06 -15.37 10.53
CA TRP A 128 9.91 -15.52 11.97
C TRP A 128 10.02 -14.20 12.70
N MET A 129 8.98 -13.90 13.47
CA MET A 129 8.90 -12.71 14.31
C MET A 129 7.96 -13.00 15.48
N ALA A 130 8.36 -12.59 16.68
CA ALA A 130 7.49 -12.66 17.85
C ALA A 130 6.22 -11.82 17.65
N GLU A 131 5.18 -12.11 18.43
CA GLU A 131 4.02 -11.23 18.46
C GLU A 131 4.41 -9.82 18.91
N PHE A 132 3.75 -8.83 18.32
CA PHE A 132 3.96 -7.42 18.64
C PHE A 132 2.63 -6.68 18.65
N GLU A 133 2.61 -5.58 19.39
CA GLU A 133 1.45 -4.70 19.51
C GLU A 133 1.51 -3.54 18.52
N ALA A 134 0.33 -3.06 18.13
CA ALA A 134 0.19 -1.87 17.30
C ALA A 134 0.72 -0.63 18.01
N LYS A 135 1.60 0.13 17.36
CA LYS A 135 2.19 1.37 17.87
C LYS A 135 1.31 2.59 17.55
N ASN A 136 0.09 2.59 18.08
CA ASN A 136 -0.92 3.62 17.80
C ASN A 136 -0.53 5.02 18.26
N ASP A 137 0.29 5.11 19.32
CA ASP A 137 0.84 6.34 19.89
C ASP A 137 1.93 6.98 19.02
N ALA A 138 2.54 6.21 18.13
CA ALA A 138 3.54 6.68 17.18
C ALA A 138 2.93 7.25 15.89
N LEU A 139 1.63 7.05 15.65
CA LEU A 139 0.95 7.46 14.43
C LEU A 139 0.38 8.87 14.54
N ARG A 140 0.55 9.66 13.48
CA ARG A 140 -0.19 10.93 13.33
C ARG A 140 -1.69 10.64 13.23
N PRO A 141 -2.57 11.50 13.78
CA PRO A 141 -4.01 11.32 13.69
C PRO A 141 -4.53 11.55 12.25
N ALA A 142 -5.75 11.07 11.95
CA ALA A 142 -6.31 11.09 10.60
C ALA A 142 -6.50 12.53 10.08
N GLU A 143 -6.92 13.44 10.97
CA GLU A 143 -7.13 14.85 10.69
C GLU A 143 -5.82 15.52 10.26
N TRP A 144 -4.71 15.15 10.90
CA TRP A 144 -3.38 15.63 10.53
C TRP A 144 -2.98 15.11 9.15
N ILE A 145 -3.22 13.82 8.86
CA ILE A 145 -2.90 13.23 7.55
C ILE A 145 -3.71 13.92 6.45
N ALA A 146 -5.02 14.10 6.65
CA ALA A 146 -5.90 14.76 5.67
C ALA A 146 -5.48 16.22 5.40
N ALA A 147 -5.07 16.96 6.43
CA ALA A 147 -4.63 18.36 6.28
C ALA A 147 -3.31 18.49 5.50
N HIS A 148 -2.41 17.52 5.61
CA HIS A 148 -1.09 17.57 4.95
C HIS A 148 -1.04 16.76 3.64
N ASN A 149 -1.97 15.84 3.44
CA ASN A 149 -2.05 14.94 2.28
C ASN A 149 -3.52 14.77 1.87
N SER A 150 -4.12 15.84 1.35
CA SER A 150 -5.56 15.87 1.01
C SER A 150 -5.97 14.81 -0.01
N SER A 151 -5.04 14.33 -0.85
CA SER A 151 -5.33 13.24 -1.77
C SER A 151 -5.64 11.91 -1.07
N LEU A 152 -5.03 11.64 0.08
CA LEU A 152 -5.31 10.44 0.87
C LEU A 152 -6.72 10.45 1.44
N ALA A 153 -7.24 11.63 1.82
CA ALA A 153 -8.62 11.75 2.27
C ALA A 153 -9.61 11.33 1.17
N VAL A 154 -9.36 11.72 -0.08
CA VAL A 154 -10.17 11.29 -1.23
C VAL A 154 -10.08 9.78 -1.43
N ARG A 155 -8.89 9.18 -1.31
CA ARG A 155 -8.72 7.72 -1.41
C ARG A 155 -9.45 6.96 -0.29
N ALA A 156 -9.51 7.51 0.92
CA ALA A 156 -10.29 6.93 2.01
C ALA A 156 -11.79 6.96 1.74
N LEU A 157 -12.33 8.03 1.13
CA LEU A 157 -13.74 8.08 0.76
C LEU A 157 -14.14 6.96 -0.22
N THR A 158 -13.21 6.53 -1.07
CA THR A 158 -13.43 5.38 -1.96
C THR A 158 -12.96 4.05 -1.34
N GLY A 159 -12.43 4.10 -0.12
CA GLY A 159 -11.94 2.97 0.66
C GLY A 159 -10.84 2.14 -0.03
N GLY A 160 -10.05 2.78 -0.88
CA GLY A 160 -8.91 2.17 -1.58
C GLY A 160 -9.27 1.19 -2.70
N ASP A 161 -10.46 1.33 -3.26
CA ASP A 161 -10.98 0.57 -4.40
C ASP A 161 -10.35 0.98 -5.74
N LEU A 162 -11.01 0.65 -6.85
CA LEU A 162 -10.56 1.01 -8.20
C LEU A 162 -10.51 2.54 -8.42
N LEU A 163 -11.39 3.32 -7.77
CA LEU A 163 -11.34 4.79 -7.86
C LEU A 163 -10.05 5.32 -7.22
N ALA A 164 -9.68 4.80 -6.06
CA ALA A 164 -8.40 5.14 -5.42
C ALA A 164 -7.20 4.72 -6.28
N SER A 165 -7.31 3.60 -7.00
CA SER A 165 -6.25 3.12 -7.91
C SER A 165 -6.06 4.05 -9.10
N VAL A 166 -7.15 4.55 -9.69
CA VAL A 166 -7.07 5.57 -10.75
C VAL A 166 -6.44 6.86 -10.22
N LEU A 167 -6.86 7.33 -9.04
CA LEU A 167 -6.29 8.52 -8.42
C LEU A 167 -4.80 8.36 -8.12
N ALA A 168 -4.40 7.18 -7.61
CA ALA A 168 -3.02 6.87 -7.32
C ALA A 168 -2.13 6.84 -8.57
N GLU A 169 -2.62 6.28 -9.68
CA GLU A 169 -1.90 6.32 -10.96
C GLU A 169 -1.76 7.75 -11.50
N CYS A 170 -2.81 8.57 -11.38
CA CYS A 170 -2.74 9.98 -11.79
C CYS A 170 -1.81 10.84 -10.90
N GLU A 171 -1.55 10.39 -9.67
CA GLU A 171 -0.61 11.04 -8.74
C GLU A 171 0.84 10.62 -9.01
N ALA A 172 1.06 9.33 -9.29
CA ALA A 172 2.38 8.77 -9.49
C ALA A 172 3.05 9.27 -10.79
N GLU A 173 2.26 9.54 -11.84
CA GLU A 173 2.76 10.13 -13.08
C GLU A 173 2.04 11.47 -13.34
N PRO A 174 2.65 12.60 -12.92
CA PRO A 174 2.11 13.93 -13.19
C PRO A 174 2.11 14.20 -14.70
N GLY A 175 1.00 13.91 -15.37
CA GLY A 175 0.90 14.06 -16.81
C GLY A 175 -0.41 13.52 -17.38
N VAL A 176 -0.48 13.55 -18.70
CA VAL A 176 -1.60 13.03 -19.48
C VAL A 176 -1.41 11.52 -19.66
N ILE A 177 -2.36 10.72 -19.15
CA ILE A 177 -2.45 9.30 -19.51
C ILE A 177 -3.24 9.19 -20.80
N GLU A 178 -2.57 8.88 -21.91
CA GLU A 178 -3.11 8.95 -23.28
C GLU A 178 -4.08 7.80 -23.64
N SER A 179 -4.29 6.82 -22.76
CA SER A 179 -5.12 5.66 -23.08
C SER A 179 -5.83 5.07 -21.87
N GLU A 180 -7.15 4.88 -21.98
CA GLU A 180 -7.95 4.15 -21.01
C GLU A 180 -7.49 2.70 -20.84
N ALA A 181 -6.99 2.08 -21.93
CA ALA A 181 -6.49 0.71 -21.89
C ALA A 181 -5.16 0.63 -21.13
N GLU A 182 -4.31 1.66 -21.28
CA GLU A 182 -3.09 1.81 -20.48
C GLU A 182 -3.44 1.99 -19.00
N LEU A 183 -4.35 2.92 -18.71
CA LEU A 183 -4.80 3.18 -17.35
C LEU A 183 -5.43 1.94 -16.70
N ALA A 184 -6.22 1.18 -17.44
CA ALA A 184 -6.82 -0.06 -16.93
C ALA A 184 -5.75 -1.08 -16.55
N ARG A 185 -4.73 -1.25 -17.40
CA ARG A 185 -3.59 -2.13 -17.13
C ARG A 185 -2.84 -1.69 -15.88
N ARG A 186 -2.58 -0.39 -15.74
CA ARG A 186 -1.87 0.20 -14.59
C ARG A 186 -2.67 0.14 -13.30
N CYS A 187 -3.98 0.31 -13.36
CA CYS A 187 -4.84 0.17 -12.19
C CYS A 187 -5.04 -1.29 -11.77
N GLY A 188 -4.71 -2.27 -12.61
CA GLY A 188 -5.00 -3.69 -12.36
C GLY A 188 -6.49 -4.03 -12.46
N GLY A 189 -7.25 -3.27 -13.26
CA GLY A 189 -8.69 -3.41 -13.43
C GLY A 189 -9.09 -3.75 -14.87
N SER A 190 -10.34 -4.16 -15.08
CA SER A 190 -10.88 -4.31 -16.44
C SER A 190 -11.15 -2.95 -17.07
N ARG A 191 -11.00 -2.86 -18.39
CA ARG A 191 -11.24 -1.60 -19.12
C ARG A 191 -12.63 -0.98 -18.84
N PRO A 192 -13.74 -1.75 -18.88
CA PRO A 192 -15.06 -1.18 -18.56
C PRO A 192 -15.16 -0.63 -17.14
N ALA A 193 -14.54 -1.29 -16.15
CA ALA A 193 -14.57 -0.85 -14.76
C ALA A 193 -13.78 0.46 -14.56
N VAL A 194 -12.64 0.60 -15.25
CA VAL A 194 -11.84 1.83 -15.22
C VAL A 194 -12.56 2.99 -15.89
N ILE A 195 -13.27 2.74 -17.00
CA ILE A 195 -14.11 3.77 -17.65
C ILE A 195 -15.22 4.24 -16.71
N ASP A 196 -15.92 3.31 -16.04
CA ASP A 196 -16.94 3.70 -15.05
C ASP A 196 -16.35 4.47 -13.86
N ALA A 197 -15.17 4.05 -13.37
CA ALA A 197 -14.44 4.75 -12.33
C ALA A 197 -14.06 6.18 -12.74
N LEU A 198 -13.51 6.35 -13.96
CA LEU A 198 -13.20 7.67 -14.53
C LEU A 198 -14.43 8.56 -14.63
N ARG A 199 -15.57 8.01 -15.08
CA ARG A 199 -16.83 8.75 -15.16
C ARG A 199 -17.25 9.27 -13.79
N ARG A 200 -17.18 8.45 -12.74
CA ARG A 200 -17.51 8.84 -11.36
C ARG A 200 -16.55 9.90 -10.83
N LEU A 201 -15.25 9.73 -11.05
CA LEU A 201 -14.24 10.71 -10.63
C LEU A 201 -14.40 12.04 -11.36
N ARG A 202 -14.81 12.02 -12.63
CA ARG A 202 -15.12 13.22 -13.41
C ARG A 202 -16.34 13.95 -12.86
N LEU A 203 -17.41 13.22 -12.53
CA LEU A 203 -18.60 13.80 -11.88
C LEU A 203 -18.25 14.40 -10.50
N GLY A 204 -17.35 13.76 -9.76
CA GLY A 204 -16.79 14.29 -8.52
C GLY A 204 -15.83 15.47 -8.70
N GLY A 205 -15.43 15.79 -9.93
CA GLY A 205 -14.51 16.88 -10.27
C GLY A 205 -13.05 16.61 -9.89
N TYR A 206 -12.68 15.35 -9.62
CA TYR A 206 -11.33 14.94 -9.23
C TYR A 206 -10.39 14.71 -10.42
N VAL A 207 -10.96 14.32 -11.57
CA VAL A 207 -10.23 14.16 -12.83
C VAL A 207 -10.90 14.98 -13.95
N ARG A 208 -10.09 15.43 -14.90
CA ARG A 208 -10.51 16.05 -16.15
C ARG A 208 -10.12 15.13 -17.30
N MET A 209 -10.99 15.06 -18.30
CA MET A 209 -10.68 14.39 -19.55
C MET A 209 -10.36 15.46 -20.58
N VAL A 210 -9.18 15.38 -21.17
CA VAL A 210 -8.72 16.28 -22.23
C VAL A 210 -8.72 15.49 -23.54
N GLU A 211 -9.20 16.09 -24.62
CA GLU A 211 -9.11 15.45 -25.93
C GLU A 211 -7.67 15.54 -26.44
N CYS A 212 -7.07 14.40 -26.77
CA CYS A 212 -5.70 14.32 -27.29
C CYS A 212 -5.72 13.54 -28.61
N GLY A 213 -6.18 14.19 -29.67
CA GLY A 213 -6.36 13.56 -30.99
C GLY A 213 -7.47 12.50 -30.97
N ARG A 214 -7.14 11.24 -31.32
CA ARG A 214 -8.07 10.10 -31.25
C ARG A 214 -8.15 9.46 -29.85
N ALA A 215 -7.37 9.98 -28.90
CA ALA A 215 -7.25 9.48 -27.54
C ALA A 215 -7.90 10.43 -26.52
N VAL A 216 -8.28 9.88 -25.37
CA VAL A 216 -8.73 10.64 -24.21
C VAL A 216 -7.61 10.65 -23.19
N ALA A 217 -7.14 11.85 -22.87
CA ALA A 217 -6.15 12.12 -21.85
C ALA A 217 -6.83 12.29 -20.49
N VAL A 218 -6.35 11.62 -19.45
CA VAL A 218 -6.82 11.81 -18.07
C VAL A 218 -5.83 12.69 -17.32
N GLU A 219 -6.31 13.79 -16.74
CA GLU A 219 -5.52 14.70 -15.91
C GLU A 219 -6.20 14.87 -14.53
N ARG A 220 -5.41 14.87 -13.45
CA ARG A 220 -5.94 15.18 -12.12
C ARG A 220 -6.29 16.65 -11.99
N ASN A 221 -7.48 16.95 -11.46
CA ASN A 221 -7.86 18.30 -11.13
C ASN A 221 -7.20 18.77 -9.82
N ARG A 222 -6.11 19.55 -9.93
CA ARG A 222 -5.38 20.11 -8.76
C ARG A 222 -6.18 21.15 -7.97
N SER A 223 -7.22 21.75 -8.56
CA SER A 223 -8.03 22.81 -7.91
C SER A 223 -8.96 22.32 -6.80
N LYS A 224 -9.20 21.00 -6.68
CA LYS A 224 -9.95 20.39 -5.56
C LYS A 224 -9.07 19.82 -4.45
N ALA A 225 -7.74 19.97 -4.53
CA ALA A 225 -6.82 19.52 -3.49
C ALA A 225 -6.71 20.50 -2.31
N VAL A 226 -7.35 21.66 -2.40
CA VAL A 226 -7.30 22.75 -1.41
C VAL A 226 -8.72 23.23 -1.13
N ALA A 227 -9.32 22.72 -0.06
CA ALA A 227 -10.39 23.35 0.69
C ALA A 227 -10.37 22.79 2.12
#